data_AF-A0A2D5RQV3-F1
#
_entry.id   AF-A0A2D5RQV3-F1
#
_cell.length_a   1.000
_cell.length_b   1.000
_cell.length_c   1.000
_cell.angle_alpha   90.00
_cell.angle_beta   90.00
_cell.angle_gamma   90.00
#
_symmetry.space_group_name_H-M   'P 1'
#
loop_
_entity.id
_entity.type
_entity.pdbx_description
1 polymer ?
#
loop_
_entity_poly.entity_id
_entity_poly.type
_entity_poly.pdbx_seq_one_letter_code
_entity_poly.pdbx_strand_id
1 'polypeptide(L)'
;MRIMLIILLATLSGCQLLNQQLPATEPEAEPEITEQPALPPPSEPNSEVVLSLSDDAATLQAWVYYRAGILQNLAAWREALADLPEPDQVQILQRIMVLLHPDIPYLTRLRVQMQLAEQIAILPPGLAALFSWDLTLNQKLLETESAVSALTRLNAQQHDNIERLQKKNKDLQKKIDALTQIEAQLNQSINGGI
;
A
#
# COMPACT_ATOMS: atom_id res chain seq x y z
N MET A 1 -37.37 -6.16 22.16
CA MET A 1 -36.26 -5.29 21.68
C MET A 1 -35.27 -4.84 22.76
N ARG A 2 -35.62 -4.81 24.06
CA ARG A 2 -34.65 -4.45 25.11
C ARG A 2 -33.59 -5.54 25.42
N ILE A 3 -33.93 -6.82 25.24
CA ILE A 3 -33.03 -7.96 25.53
C ILE A 3 -31.89 -8.08 24.50
N MET A 4 -32.15 -7.74 23.23
CA MET A 4 -31.15 -7.73 22.16
C MET A 4 -30.08 -6.64 22.34
N LEU A 5 -30.42 -5.53 23.00
CA LEU A 5 -29.49 -4.44 23.25
C LEU A 5 -28.49 -4.78 24.38
N ILE A 6 -28.91 -5.61 25.35
CA ILE A 6 -28.08 -6.00 26.50
C ILE A 6 -26.98 -6.99 26.09
N ILE A 7 -27.26 -7.88 25.13
CA ILE A 7 -26.29 -8.86 24.62
C ILE A 7 -25.19 -8.16 23.78
N LEU A 8 -25.52 -7.08 23.09
CA LEU A 8 -24.56 -6.29 22.31
C LEU A 8 -23.61 -5.47 23.18
N LEU A 9 -24.03 -5.04 24.39
CA LEU A 9 -23.14 -4.33 25.32
C LEU A 9 -22.18 -5.27 26.06
N ALA A 10 -22.54 -6.55 26.23
CA ALA A 10 -21.72 -7.53 26.93
C ALA A 10 -20.46 -7.96 26.15
N THR A 11 -20.46 -7.85 24.82
CA THR A 11 -19.32 -8.22 23.97
C THR A 11 -18.29 -7.09 23.79
N LEU A 12 -18.64 -5.86 24.17
CA LEU A 12 -17.76 -4.68 24.05
C LEU A 12 -16.91 -4.39 25.30
N SER A 13 -17.11 -5.12 26.41
CA SER A 13 -16.38 -4.89 27.69
C SER A 13 -15.29 -5.93 28.00
N GLY A 14 -14.82 -6.67 26.98
CA GLY A 14 -13.96 -7.85 27.15
C GLY A 14 -12.46 -7.66 26.97
N CYS A 15 -11.88 -6.46 27.15
CA CYS A 15 -10.41 -6.27 27.03
C CYS A 15 -9.79 -5.29 28.05
N GLN A 16 -10.25 -5.30 29.30
CA GLN A 16 -9.55 -4.57 30.38
C GLN A 16 -9.30 -5.41 31.65
N LEU A 17 -9.29 -6.73 31.53
CA LEU A 17 -9.00 -7.63 32.64
C LEU A 17 -7.75 -8.47 32.38
N LEU A 18 -6.62 -7.80 32.16
CA LEU A 18 -5.31 -8.38 32.38
C LEU A 18 -4.35 -7.30 32.90
N ASN A 19 -4.69 -6.73 34.05
CA ASN A 19 -3.72 -6.01 34.86
C ASN A 19 -3.82 -6.53 36.30
N GLN A 20 -3.39 -7.77 36.50
CA GLN A 20 -3.11 -8.29 37.83
C GLN A 20 -1.81 -7.64 38.31
N GLN A 21 -1.99 -6.58 39.07
CA GLN A 21 -0.96 -5.90 39.83
C GLN A 21 -0.52 -6.82 40.97
N LEU A 22 0.68 -7.42 40.85
CA LEU A 22 1.35 -8.04 41.99
C LEU A 22 1.94 -6.94 42.90
N PRO A 23 2.08 -7.21 44.22
CA PRO A 23 2.28 -6.19 45.23
C PRO A 23 3.67 -5.56 45.16
N ALA A 24 3.71 -4.26 45.38
CA ALA A 24 4.91 -3.47 45.61
C ALA A 24 5.68 -3.98 46.83
N THR A 25 6.96 -4.26 46.63
CA THR A 25 7.99 -4.24 47.69
C THR A 25 9.00 -3.16 47.31
N GLU A 26 9.33 -2.34 48.31
CA GLU A 26 10.16 -1.12 48.27
C GLU A 26 11.63 -1.37 47.87
N PRO A 27 12.40 -0.28 47.59
CA PRO A 27 13.44 -0.23 46.58
C PRO A 27 14.81 -0.61 47.13
N GLU A 28 15.56 -1.40 46.37
CA GLU A 28 16.98 -1.59 46.61
C GLU A 28 17.75 -1.72 45.29
N ALA A 29 18.86 -0.98 45.25
CA ALA A 29 19.94 -0.98 44.27
C ALA A 29 19.60 -0.48 42.85
N GLU A 30 20.01 0.76 42.62
CA GLU A 30 20.36 1.34 41.31
C GLU A 30 21.28 0.37 40.53
N PRO A 31 20.87 -0.12 39.34
CA PRO A 31 21.78 -0.73 38.40
C PRO A 31 22.05 0.28 37.28
N GLU A 32 23.25 0.81 37.33
CA GLU A 32 24.19 0.93 36.22
C GLU A 32 23.56 0.86 34.82
N ILE A 33 23.61 1.99 34.11
CA ILE A 33 23.25 2.17 32.70
C ILE A 33 23.87 1.01 31.90
N THR A 34 23.06 0.00 31.63
CA THR A 34 23.47 -1.10 30.77
C THR A 34 23.30 -0.60 29.36
N GLU A 35 24.42 -0.57 28.63
CA GLU A 35 24.50 -0.21 27.23
C GLU A 35 23.29 -0.79 26.47
N GLN A 36 22.48 0.11 25.93
CA GLN A 36 21.52 -0.19 24.89
C GLN A 36 22.25 -1.06 23.86
N PRO A 37 21.77 -2.28 23.51
CA PRO A 37 22.39 -3.06 22.47
C PRO A 37 22.45 -2.16 21.23
N ALA A 38 23.67 -1.79 20.84
CA ALA A 38 23.88 -1.03 19.63
C ALA A 38 23.14 -1.81 18.54
N LEU A 39 22.18 -1.15 17.88
CA LEU A 39 21.65 -1.63 16.61
C LEU A 39 22.88 -2.06 15.80
N PRO A 40 22.91 -3.30 15.27
CA PRO A 40 24.05 -3.72 14.47
C PRO A 40 24.26 -2.65 13.40
N PRO A 41 25.51 -2.22 13.16
CA PRO A 41 25.81 -1.22 12.16
C PRO A 41 25.16 -1.66 10.84
N PRO A 42 24.64 -0.72 10.02
CA PRO A 42 24.06 -1.05 8.73
C PRO A 42 25.07 -1.90 7.98
N SER A 43 24.76 -3.20 7.85
CA SER A 43 25.64 -4.16 7.24
C SER A 43 25.98 -3.65 5.85
N GLU A 44 27.27 -3.46 5.58
CA GLU A 44 27.75 -3.24 4.24
C GLU A 44 27.14 -4.30 3.31
N PRO A 45 26.80 -3.97 2.05
CA PRO A 45 26.04 -4.84 1.15
C PRO A 45 26.92 -5.96 0.58
N ASN A 46 27.61 -6.70 1.45
CA ASN A 46 28.56 -7.74 1.10
C ASN A 46 28.71 -8.82 2.18
N SER A 47 27.69 -9.06 3.00
CA SER A 47 27.58 -10.40 3.57
C SER A 47 27.10 -11.31 2.45
N GLU A 48 28.01 -12.16 1.96
CA GLU A 48 27.73 -13.30 1.08
C GLU A 48 26.73 -14.23 1.76
N VAL A 49 25.46 -13.82 1.82
CA VAL A 49 24.36 -14.69 2.19
C VAL A 49 24.18 -15.60 0.99
N VAL A 50 24.85 -16.75 1.03
CA VAL A 50 24.70 -17.79 0.01
C VAL A 50 23.26 -18.28 0.08
N LEU A 51 22.43 -17.76 -0.81
CA LEU A 51 21.05 -18.20 -0.95
C LEU A 51 21.03 -19.58 -1.60
N SER A 52 20.11 -20.41 -1.14
CA SER A 52 19.87 -21.74 -1.67
C SER A 52 18.36 -22.00 -1.77
N LEU A 53 17.98 -23.12 -2.37
CA LEU A 53 16.59 -23.56 -2.49
C LEU A 53 16.29 -24.73 -1.55
N SER A 54 16.94 -24.84 -0.40
CA SER A 54 16.59 -25.81 0.64
C SER A 54 15.61 -25.24 1.68
N ASP A 55 14.96 -26.13 2.42
CA ASP A 55 13.90 -25.78 3.38
C ASP A 55 14.39 -25.73 4.84
N ASP A 56 15.71 -25.64 5.04
CA ASP A 56 16.28 -25.51 6.37
C ASP A 56 16.12 -24.08 6.92
N ALA A 57 16.12 -23.97 8.25
CA ALA A 57 15.88 -22.69 8.92
C ALA A 57 16.92 -21.61 8.56
N ALA A 58 18.17 -21.98 8.29
CA ALA A 58 19.21 -21.02 7.93
C ALA A 58 18.94 -20.44 6.53
N THR A 59 18.55 -21.28 5.57
CA THR A 59 18.15 -20.84 4.23
C THR A 59 16.91 -19.95 4.26
N LEU A 60 15.87 -20.31 5.02
CA LEU A 60 14.68 -19.47 5.16
C LEU A 60 15.03 -18.09 5.75
N GLN A 61 15.86 -18.07 6.78
CA GLN A 61 16.33 -16.84 7.41
C GLN A 61 17.19 -16.00 6.46
N ALA A 62 18.04 -16.64 5.66
CA ALA A 62 18.83 -15.99 4.62
C ALA A 62 17.94 -15.26 3.59
N TRP A 63 16.85 -15.88 3.14
CA TRP A 63 15.87 -15.25 2.26
C TRP A 63 15.09 -14.09 2.92
N VAL A 64 14.83 -14.17 4.23
CA VAL A 64 14.26 -13.04 4.99
C VAL A 64 15.22 -11.85 4.99
N TYR A 65 16.51 -12.08 5.29
CA TYR A 65 17.51 -11.01 5.29
C TYR A 65 17.73 -10.42 3.89
N TYR A 66 17.78 -11.27 2.86
CA TYR A 66 17.88 -10.81 1.47
C TYR A 66 16.75 -9.84 1.12
N ARG A 67 15.49 -10.19 1.44
CA ARG A 67 14.33 -9.31 1.20
C ARG A 67 14.41 -7.99 1.98
N ALA A 68 14.85 -8.04 3.24
CA ALA A 68 15.07 -6.83 4.02
C ALA A 68 16.14 -5.93 3.40
N GLY A 69 17.20 -6.52 2.83
CA GLY A 69 18.24 -5.80 2.11
C GLY A 69 17.76 -5.11 0.83
N ILE A 70 16.83 -5.72 0.09
CA ILE A 70 16.23 -5.10 -1.12
C ILE A 70 15.55 -3.78 -0.77
N LEU A 71 14.77 -3.76 0.31
CA LEU A 71 14.03 -2.57 0.74
C LEU A 71 14.95 -1.42 1.15
N GLN A 72 16.18 -1.70 1.57
CA GLN A 72 17.14 -0.68 2.01
C GLN A 72 17.90 -0.04 0.84
N ASN A 73 18.24 -0.81 -0.20
CA ASN A 73 19.02 -0.31 -1.34
C ASN A 73 18.70 -1.04 -2.65
N LEU A 74 17.54 -0.77 -3.23
CA LEU A 74 17.09 -1.38 -4.48
C LEU A 74 18.08 -1.20 -5.64
N ALA A 75 18.73 -0.04 -5.75
CA ALA A 75 19.63 0.28 -6.85
C ALA A 75 20.83 -0.68 -6.91
N ALA A 76 21.47 -0.92 -5.76
CA ALA A 76 22.60 -1.84 -5.66
C ALA A 76 22.21 -3.27 -6.08
N TRP A 77 21.03 -3.75 -5.66
CA TRP A 77 20.56 -5.09 -6.04
C TRP A 77 20.21 -5.21 -7.53
N ARG A 78 19.67 -4.14 -8.13
CA ARG A 78 19.40 -4.13 -9.58
C ARG A 78 20.69 -4.18 -10.39
N GLU A 79 21.72 -3.44 -9.98
CA GLU A 79 23.03 -3.45 -10.63
C GLU A 79 23.71 -4.82 -10.48
N ALA A 80 23.72 -5.38 -9.27
CA ALA A 80 24.30 -6.70 -8.99
C ALA A 80 23.69 -7.83 -9.83
N LEU A 81 22.43 -7.71 -10.23
CA LEU A 81 21.72 -8.73 -11.00
C LEU A 81 21.64 -8.45 -12.51
N ALA A 82 22.15 -7.30 -12.98
CA ALA A 82 22.02 -6.87 -14.38
C ALA A 82 22.86 -7.72 -15.35
N ASP A 83 24.02 -8.20 -14.91
CA ASP A 83 25.05 -8.78 -15.79
C ASP A 83 25.12 -10.31 -15.77
N LEU A 84 24.05 -11.01 -15.38
CA LEU A 84 24.01 -12.48 -15.37
C LEU A 84 23.32 -12.99 -16.65
N PRO A 85 24.08 -13.48 -17.67
CA PRO A 85 23.53 -13.87 -18.97
C PRO A 85 22.69 -15.15 -18.90
N GLU A 86 23.02 -16.08 -18.00
CA GLU A 86 22.26 -17.30 -17.75
C GLU A 86 22.06 -17.46 -16.23
N PRO A 87 20.96 -16.92 -15.68
CA PRO A 87 20.71 -17.02 -14.26
C PRO A 87 20.31 -18.44 -13.87
N ASP A 88 20.89 -18.95 -12.78
CA ASP A 88 20.38 -20.16 -12.14
C ASP A 88 19.02 -19.92 -11.46
N GLN A 89 18.41 -20.96 -10.89
CA GLN A 89 17.09 -20.85 -10.27
C GLN A 89 17.07 -19.93 -9.04
N VAL A 90 18.16 -19.85 -8.26
CA VAL A 90 18.28 -18.91 -7.13
C VAL A 90 18.30 -17.49 -7.66
N GLN A 91 19.10 -17.22 -8.68
CA GLN A 91 19.25 -15.92 -9.32
C GLN A 91 17.96 -15.46 -10.01
N ILE A 92 17.22 -16.38 -10.62
CA ILE A 92 15.87 -16.10 -11.14
C ILE A 92 14.98 -15.61 -9.99
N LEU A 93 14.96 -16.31 -8.86
CA LEU A 93 14.12 -15.95 -7.72
C LEU A 93 14.56 -14.63 -7.08
N GLN A 94 15.88 -14.39 -6.97
CA GLN A 94 16.46 -13.11 -6.55
C GLN A 94 15.99 -11.94 -7.43
N ARG A 95 16.02 -12.12 -8.76
CA ARG A 95 15.53 -11.13 -9.74
C ARG A 95 14.04 -10.88 -9.58
N ILE A 96 13.24 -11.94 -9.41
CA ILE A 96 11.81 -11.83 -9.17
C ILE A 96 11.55 -10.97 -7.91
N MET A 97 12.22 -11.25 -6.79
CA MET A 97 12.06 -10.47 -5.55
C MET A 97 12.40 -8.98 -5.73
N VAL A 98 13.49 -8.67 -6.43
CA VAL A 98 13.87 -7.28 -6.73
C VAL A 98 12.83 -6.59 -7.61
N LEU A 99 12.29 -7.30 -8.61
CA LEU A 99 11.31 -6.76 -9.53
C LEU A 99 9.89 -6.67 -8.95
N LEU A 100 9.63 -7.32 -7.81
CA LEU A 100 8.39 -7.14 -7.04
C LEU A 100 8.41 -5.91 -6.13
N HIS A 101 9.54 -5.21 -6.01
CA HIS A 101 9.66 -4.02 -5.16
C HIS A 101 8.65 -2.92 -5.55
N PRO A 102 8.02 -2.20 -4.59
CA PRO A 102 6.98 -1.21 -4.88
C PRO A 102 7.37 -0.12 -5.90
N ASP A 103 8.63 0.32 -5.88
CA ASP A 103 9.16 1.34 -6.80
C ASP A 103 9.29 0.87 -8.26
N ILE A 104 9.13 -0.44 -8.51
CA ILE A 104 9.14 -0.99 -9.86
C ILE A 104 7.79 -0.72 -10.54
N PRO A 105 7.77 -0.37 -11.84
CA PRO A 105 6.53 -0.07 -12.55
C PRO A 105 5.50 -1.21 -12.47
N TYR A 106 4.22 -0.82 -12.35
CA TYR A 106 3.06 -1.71 -12.24
C TYR A 106 3.10 -2.91 -13.19
N LEU A 107 3.27 -2.67 -14.50
CA LEU A 107 3.22 -3.74 -15.51
C LEU A 107 4.37 -4.74 -15.38
N THR A 108 5.53 -4.29 -14.88
CA THR A 108 6.66 -5.17 -14.61
C THR A 108 6.36 -6.06 -13.42
N ARG A 109 5.86 -5.48 -12.32
CA ARG A 109 5.41 -6.25 -11.15
C ARG A 109 4.32 -7.27 -11.50
N LEU A 110 3.32 -6.86 -12.29
CA LEU A 110 2.24 -7.73 -12.76
C LEU A 110 2.75 -8.95 -13.53
N ARG A 111 3.74 -8.78 -14.41
CA ARG A 111 4.34 -9.90 -15.15
C ARG A 111 5.12 -10.82 -14.20
N VAL A 112 5.94 -10.24 -13.34
CA VAL A 112 6.84 -10.98 -12.47
C VAL A 112 6.09 -11.76 -11.38
N GLN A 113 4.93 -11.27 -10.91
CA GLN A 113 4.12 -12.03 -9.97
C GLN A 113 3.58 -13.34 -10.57
N MET A 114 3.29 -13.37 -11.89
CA MET A 114 2.87 -14.59 -12.57
C MET A 114 4.02 -15.60 -12.60
N GLN A 115 5.24 -15.13 -12.85
CA GLN A 115 6.44 -15.96 -12.80
C GLN A 115 6.69 -16.51 -11.39
N LEU A 116 6.48 -15.69 -10.36
CA LEU A 116 6.60 -16.16 -8.97
C LEU A 116 5.58 -17.25 -8.65
N ALA A 117 4.33 -17.09 -9.09
CA ALA A 117 3.28 -18.09 -8.87
C ALA A 117 3.64 -19.45 -9.48
N GLU A 118 4.25 -19.45 -10.67
CA GLU A 118 4.77 -20.67 -11.31
C GLU A 118 5.93 -21.30 -10.52
N GLN A 119 6.87 -20.47 -10.03
CA GLN A 119 8.00 -20.95 -9.23
C GLN A 119 7.57 -21.55 -7.89
N ILE A 120 6.59 -20.95 -7.21
CA ILE A 120 6.07 -21.44 -5.92
C ILE A 120 5.63 -22.91 -6.00
N ALA A 121 5.09 -23.35 -7.13
CA ALA A 121 4.61 -24.73 -7.30
C ALA A 121 5.73 -25.79 -7.25
N ILE A 122 6.98 -25.40 -7.49
CA ILE A 122 8.14 -26.31 -7.53
C ILE A 122 9.13 -26.07 -6.39
N LEU A 123 8.90 -25.06 -5.54
CA LEU A 123 9.74 -24.77 -4.39
C LEU A 123 9.44 -25.71 -3.21
N PRO A 124 10.41 -25.94 -2.31
CA PRO A 124 10.15 -26.60 -1.04
C PRO A 124 9.06 -25.90 -0.22
N PRO A 125 8.31 -26.62 0.63
CA PRO A 125 7.13 -26.09 1.31
C PRO A 125 7.35 -24.80 2.13
N GLY A 126 8.43 -24.71 2.90
CA GLY A 126 8.75 -23.53 3.72
C GLY A 126 9.11 -22.31 2.86
N LEU A 127 9.92 -22.49 1.82
CA LEU A 127 10.20 -21.44 0.83
C LEU A 127 8.93 -21.03 0.07
N ALA A 128 8.14 -21.99 -0.40
CA ALA A 128 6.88 -21.74 -1.07
C ALA A 128 5.93 -20.92 -0.18
N ALA A 129 5.81 -21.27 1.11
CA ALA A 129 5.06 -20.51 2.08
C ALA A 129 5.61 -19.08 2.23
N LEU A 130 6.93 -18.93 2.34
CA LEU A 130 7.60 -17.64 2.47
C LEU A 130 7.27 -16.68 1.31
N PHE A 131 7.37 -17.18 0.08
CA PHE A 131 7.13 -16.39 -1.13
C PHE A 131 5.65 -16.24 -1.47
N SER A 132 4.78 -17.14 -0.99
CA SER A 132 3.33 -16.97 -1.13
C SER A 132 2.81 -15.71 -0.44
N TRP A 133 3.47 -15.29 0.65
CA TRP A 133 3.20 -14.01 1.31
C TRP A 133 3.60 -12.83 0.43
N ASP A 134 4.78 -12.87 -0.19
CA ASP A 134 5.23 -11.83 -1.12
C ASP A 134 4.26 -11.69 -2.30
N LEU A 135 3.83 -12.82 -2.86
CA LEU A 135 2.83 -12.86 -3.94
C LEU A 135 1.51 -12.21 -3.51
N THR A 136 0.98 -12.61 -2.35
CA THR A 136 -0.30 -12.08 -1.84
C THR A 136 -0.22 -10.58 -1.56
N LEU A 137 0.88 -10.11 -0.97
CA LEU A 137 1.10 -8.70 -0.70
C LEU A 137 1.23 -7.88 -1.99
N ASN A 138 1.98 -8.40 -2.98
CA ASN A 138 2.11 -7.72 -4.27
C ASN A 138 0.77 -7.63 -5.01
N GLN A 139 -0.02 -8.71 -5.00
CA GLN A 139 -1.36 -8.73 -5.58
C GLN A 139 -2.25 -7.64 -4.97
N LYS A 140 -2.26 -7.51 -3.64
CA LYS A 140 -3.01 -6.43 -2.95
C LYS A 140 -2.50 -5.04 -3.33
N LEU A 141 -1.18 -4.87 -3.45
CA LEU A 141 -0.58 -3.61 -3.86
C LEU A 141 -1.01 -3.23 -5.29
N LEU A 142 -1.00 -4.19 -6.23
CA LEU A 142 -1.45 -3.96 -7.60
C LEU A 142 -2.94 -3.63 -7.67
N GLU A 143 -3.78 -4.36 -6.94
CA GLU A 143 -5.22 -4.09 -6.85
C GLU A 143 -5.49 -2.66 -6.36
N THR A 144 -4.81 -2.24 -5.29
CA THR A 144 -4.97 -0.89 -4.74
C THR A 144 -4.47 0.19 -5.69
N GLU A 145 -3.32 0.00 -6.34
CA GLU A 145 -2.81 0.93 -7.36
C GLU A 145 -3.77 1.07 -8.56
N SER A 146 -4.37 -0.04 -8.98
CA SER A 146 -5.39 -0.04 -10.04
C SER A 146 -6.66 0.71 -9.62
N ALA A 147 -7.10 0.54 -8.37
CA ALA A 147 -8.26 1.24 -7.82
C ALA A 147 -8.02 2.74 -7.70
N VAL A 148 -6.84 3.16 -7.21
CA VAL A 148 -6.44 4.57 -7.12
C VAL A 148 -6.42 5.21 -8.50
N SER A 149 -5.87 4.52 -9.50
CA SER A 149 -5.86 4.99 -10.89
C SER A 149 -7.27 5.17 -11.45
N ALA A 150 -8.16 4.21 -11.21
CA ALA A 150 -9.56 4.29 -11.63
C ALA A 150 -10.31 5.44 -10.95
N LEU A 151 -10.11 5.62 -9.63
CA LEU A 151 -10.71 6.72 -8.86
C LEU A 151 -10.20 8.09 -9.33
N THR A 152 -8.91 8.19 -9.63
CA THR A 152 -8.31 9.43 -10.15
C THR A 152 -8.94 9.82 -11.48
N ARG A 153 -9.12 8.86 -12.39
CA ARG A 153 -9.81 9.08 -13.66
C ARG A 153 -11.27 9.49 -13.47
N LEU A 154 -11.99 8.83 -12.56
CA LEU A 154 -13.38 9.18 -12.25
C LEU A 154 -13.49 10.60 -11.68
N ASN A 155 -12.59 10.98 -10.79
CA ASN A 155 -12.58 12.31 -10.19
C ASN A 155 -12.30 13.40 -11.25
N ALA A 156 -11.32 13.17 -12.14
CA ALA A 156 -11.07 14.04 -13.28
C ALA A 156 -12.33 14.21 -14.17
N GLN A 157 -13.01 13.10 -14.48
CA GLN A 157 -14.26 13.15 -15.25
C GLN A 157 -15.38 13.92 -14.52
N GLN A 158 -15.50 13.77 -13.20
CA GLN A 158 -16.46 14.51 -12.40
C GLN A 158 -16.15 16.01 -12.38
N HIS A 159 -14.87 16.37 -12.26
CA HIS A 159 -14.42 17.76 -12.30
C HIS A 159 -14.79 18.43 -13.65
N ASP A 160 -14.47 17.77 -14.77
CA ASP A 160 -14.83 18.25 -16.11
C ASP A 160 -16.35 18.44 -16.26
N ASN A 161 -17.14 17.53 -15.70
CA ASN A 161 -18.61 17.62 -15.74
C ASN A 161 -19.13 18.81 -14.92
N ILE A 162 -18.57 19.04 -13.73
CA ILE A 162 -18.91 20.17 -12.87
C ILE A 162 -18.60 21.48 -13.61
N GLU A 163 -17.43 21.61 -14.22
CA GLU A 163 -17.04 22.80 -14.96
C GLU A 163 -18.00 23.09 -16.13
N ARG A 164 -18.37 22.05 -16.90
CA ARG A 164 -19.36 22.18 -17.98
C ARG A 164 -20.72 22.62 -17.47
N LEU A 165 -21.18 22.06 -16.35
CA LEU A 165 -22.46 22.43 -15.73
C LEU A 165 -22.43 23.85 -15.20
N GLN A 166 -21.34 24.28 -14.56
CA GLN A 166 -21.15 25.66 -14.12
C GLN A 166 -21.21 26.65 -15.28
N LYS A 167 -20.54 26.33 -16.40
CA LYS A 167 -20.61 27.15 -17.61
C LYS A 167 -22.04 27.25 -18.16
N LYS A 168 -22.74 26.12 -18.27
CA LYS A 168 -24.15 26.11 -18.71
C LYS A 168 -25.06 26.91 -17.78
N ASN A 169 -24.90 26.79 -16.47
CA ASN A 169 -25.67 27.57 -15.50
C ASN A 169 -25.41 29.07 -15.66
N LYS A 170 -24.16 29.48 -15.84
CA LYS A 170 -23.82 30.90 -16.09
C LYS A 170 -24.46 31.42 -17.38
N ASP A 171 -24.46 30.61 -18.44
CA ASP A 171 -25.08 30.99 -19.70
C ASP A 171 -26.62 31.05 -19.61
N LEU A 172 -27.25 30.14 -18.86
CA LEU A 172 -28.68 30.18 -18.58
C LEU A 172 -29.06 31.39 -17.73
N GLN A 173 -28.25 31.71 -16.71
CA GLN A 173 -28.48 32.90 -15.87
C GLN A 173 -28.48 34.18 -16.73
N LYS A 174 -27.50 34.34 -17.62
CA LYS A 174 -27.46 35.47 -18.55
C LYS A 174 -28.70 35.55 -19.44
N LYS A 175 -29.23 34.41 -19.89
CA LYS A 175 -30.46 34.37 -20.70
C LYS A 175 -31.68 34.78 -19.88
N ILE A 176 -31.78 34.33 -18.64
CA ILE A 176 -32.83 34.74 -17.71
C ILE A 176 -32.77 36.26 -17.50
N ASP A 177 -31.59 36.80 -17.16
CA ASP A 177 -31.41 38.23 -16.92
C ASP A 177 -31.79 39.06 -18.15
N ALA A 178 -31.42 38.61 -19.35
CA ALA A 178 -31.79 39.27 -20.61
C ALA A 178 -33.31 39.24 -20.86
N LEU A 179 -33.97 38.10 -20.64
CA LEU A 179 -35.42 37.99 -20.78
C LEU A 179 -36.16 38.86 -19.76
N THR A 180 -35.70 38.89 -18.50
CA THR A 180 -36.24 39.75 -17.47
C THR A 180 -36.08 41.23 -17.82
N GLN A 181 -34.95 41.62 -18.41
CA GLN A 181 -34.74 42.99 -18.89
C GLN A 181 -35.69 43.35 -20.05
N ILE A 182 -35.89 42.43 -21.00
CA ILE A 182 -36.84 42.61 -22.10
C ILE A 182 -38.26 42.78 -21.56
N GLU A 183 -38.67 41.95 -20.60
CA GLU A 183 -39.99 42.04 -19.96
C GLU A 183 -40.16 43.39 -19.24
N ALA A 184 -39.15 43.83 -18.49
CA ALA A 184 -39.18 45.13 -17.81
C ALA A 184 -39.31 46.29 -18.82
N GLN A 185 -38.60 46.24 -19.94
CA GLN A 185 -38.71 47.24 -21.02
C GLN A 185 -40.09 47.23 -21.68
N LEU A 186 -40.66 46.06 -21.94
CA LEU A 186 -42.02 45.91 -22.49
C LEU A 186 -43.07 46.48 -21.54
N ASN A 187 -42.98 46.20 -20.25
CA ASN A 187 -43.91 46.73 -19.26
C ASN A 187 -43.80 48.26 -19.13
N GLN A 188 -42.60 48.83 -19.29
CA GLN A 188 -42.39 50.27 -19.30
C GLN A 188 -42.94 50.94 -20.56
N SER A 189 -42.76 50.33 -21.74
CA SER A 189 -43.29 50.89 -23.00
C SER A 189 -44.81 50.84 -23.07
N ILE A 190 -45.43 49.78 -22.51
CA ILE A 190 -46.89 49.65 -22.42
C ILE A 190 -47.49 50.64 -21.42
N ASN A 191 -46.87 50.83 -20.25
CA ASN A 191 -47.39 51.74 -19.22
C ASN A 191 -46.98 53.22 -19.42
N GLY A 192 -45.95 53.49 -20.23
CA GLY A 192 -45.44 54.83 -20.54
C GLY A 192 -45.92 55.41 -21.88
N GLY A 193 -46.67 54.65 -22.67
CA GLY A 193 -47.29 55.11 -23.91
C GLY A 193 -48.62 55.82 -23.66
N ILE A 194 -48.55 57.11 -23.31
CA ILE A 194 -49.61 58.12 -23.51
C ILE A 194 -49.03 59.20 -24.42
#